data_AF-A0A2N6ER86-F1
#
_entry.id   AF-A0A2N6ER86-F1
#
_cell.length_a   1.000
_cell.length_b   1.000
_cell.length_c   1.000
_cell.angle_alpha   90.00
_cell.angle_beta   90.00
_cell.angle_gamma   90.00
#
_symmetry.space_group_name_H-M   'P 1'
#
loop_
_entity.id
_entity.type
_entity.pdbx_description
1 polymer ?
#
loop_
_entity_poly.entity_id
_entity_poly.type
_entity_poly.pdbx_seq_one_letter_code
_entity_poly.pdbx_strand_id
1 'polypeptide(L)'
;MPEPILSSQLEQALILSIEHYQTILSQMTLISRLLSSSDPGLPEQVTRLVALQQQAREEDQRLMVMLREHERNISVHPLFRQRMELLAEVLRLNHLLLPKINGMMALISHELSDLKKGRSVLGGYKQGTHNQGRIIRSSA
;
A
#
# COMPACT_ATOMS: atom_id res chain seq x y z
N MET A 1 8.44 -19.22 -36.59
CA MET A 1 9.39 -18.12 -36.31
C MET A 1 10.39 -18.64 -35.29
N PRO A 2 11.70 -18.62 -35.53
CA PRO A 2 12.69 -18.96 -34.51
C PRO A 2 12.60 -17.96 -33.35
N GLU A 3 12.81 -18.42 -32.12
CA GLU A 3 12.84 -17.55 -30.94
C GLU A 3 14.01 -16.56 -31.05
N PRO A 4 13.81 -15.28 -30.68
CA PRO A 4 14.89 -14.30 -30.72
C PRO A 4 15.95 -14.68 -29.68
N ILE A 5 17.18 -14.92 -30.14
CA ILE A 5 18.30 -15.27 -29.26
C ILE A 5 18.70 -14.00 -28.49
N LEU A 6 18.58 -14.04 -27.16
CA LEU A 6 19.04 -12.98 -26.27
C LEU A 6 20.52 -13.16 -25.94
N SER A 7 21.19 -12.07 -25.57
CA SER A 7 22.47 -12.19 -24.91
C SER A 7 22.28 -12.83 -23.53
N SER A 8 23.24 -13.65 -23.10
CA SER A 8 23.19 -14.32 -21.79
C SER A 8 23.00 -13.34 -20.63
N GLN A 9 23.56 -12.13 -20.75
CA GLN A 9 23.40 -11.07 -19.76
C GLN A 9 21.96 -10.51 -19.71
N LEU A 10 21.33 -10.30 -20.86
CA LEU A 10 19.95 -9.80 -20.94
C LEU A 10 18.94 -10.85 -20.48
N GLU A 11 19.18 -12.12 -20.80
CA GLU A 11 18.37 -13.24 -20.32
C GLU A 11 18.40 -13.32 -18.79
N GLN A 12 19.59 -13.28 -18.18
CA GLN A 12 19.75 -13.26 -16.72
C GLN A 12 19.07 -12.03 -16.08
N ALA A 13 19.20 -10.85 -16.70
CA ALA A 13 18.54 -9.65 -16.20
C ALA A 13 17.00 -9.76 -16.25
N LEU A 14 16.44 -10.41 -17.29
CA LEU A 14 15.01 -10.68 -17.37
C LEU A 14 14.55 -11.69 -16.31
N ILE A 15 15.30 -12.77 -16.10
CA ILE A 15 15.01 -13.78 -15.07
C ILE A 15 14.98 -13.12 -13.69
N LEU A 16 16.01 -12.33 -13.35
CA LEU A 16 16.07 -11.63 -12.07
C LEU A 16 14.89 -10.66 -11.89
N SER A 17 14.54 -9.92 -12.94
CA SER A 17 13.37 -9.01 -12.91
C SER A 17 12.06 -9.78 -12.67
N ILE A 18 11.89 -10.95 -13.32
CA ILE A 18 10.74 -11.84 -13.09
C ILE A 18 10.67 -12.29 -11.62
N GLU A 19 11.77 -12.75 -11.05
CA GLU A 19 11.85 -13.18 -9.64
C GLU A 19 11.46 -12.06 -8.67
N HIS A 20 11.95 -10.84 -8.92
CA HIS A 20 11.57 -9.67 -8.14
C HIS A 20 10.06 -9.40 -8.20
N TYR A 21 9.47 -9.41 -9.40
CA TYR A 21 8.04 -9.15 -9.54
C TYR A 21 7.16 -10.26 -8.97
N GLN A 22 7.58 -11.53 -9.02
CA GLN A 22 6.90 -12.62 -8.31
C GLN A 22 6.94 -12.44 -6.79
N THR A 23 8.09 -12.00 -6.26
CA THR A 23 8.26 -11.73 -4.82
C THR A 23 7.38 -10.56 -4.37
N ILE A 24 7.37 -9.47 -5.14
CA ILE A 24 6.49 -8.32 -4.92
C ILE A 24 5.02 -8.74 -4.94
N LEU A 25 4.62 -9.52 -5.95
CA LEU A 25 3.25 -10.01 -6.09
C LEU A 25 2.80 -10.85 -4.89
N SER A 26 3.68 -11.74 -4.42
CA SER A 26 3.45 -12.57 -3.24
C SER A 26 3.29 -11.70 -1.98
N GLN A 27 4.15 -10.71 -1.81
CA GLN A 27 4.09 -9.76 -0.69
C GLN A 27 2.80 -8.92 -0.72
N MET A 28 2.38 -8.43 -1.89
CA MET A 28 1.14 -7.69 -2.06
C MET A 28 -0.09 -8.54 -1.75
N THR A 29 -0.06 -9.82 -2.14
CA THR A 29 -1.12 -10.77 -1.82
C THR A 29 -1.22 -11.02 -0.31
N LEU A 30 -0.08 -11.14 0.38
CA LEU A 30 -0.03 -11.23 1.84
C LEU A 30 -0.64 -9.97 2.48
N ILE A 31 -0.20 -8.77 2.07
CA ILE A 31 -0.74 -7.50 2.55
C ILE A 31 -2.26 -7.42 2.34
N SER A 32 -2.78 -7.86 1.18
CA SER A 32 -4.22 -7.88 0.94
C SER A 32 -4.99 -8.75 1.93
N ARG A 33 -4.41 -9.87 2.37
CA ARG A 33 -5.02 -10.76 3.37
C ARG A 33 -4.98 -10.12 4.75
N LEU A 34 -3.82 -9.58 5.15
CA LEU A 34 -3.63 -8.93 6.45
C LEU A 34 -4.50 -7.68 6.62
N LEU A 35 -4.70 -6.91 5.55
CA LEU A 35 -5.65 -5.79 5.52
C LEU A 35 -7.09 -6.24 5.82
N SER A 36 -7.46 -7.45 5.41
CA SER A 36 -8.81 -7.97 5.64
C SER A 36 -9.01 -8.48 7.07
N SER A 37 -7.93 -8.79 7.80
CA SER A 37 -7.95 -9.27 9.18
C SER A 37 -7.52 -8.23 10.22
N SER A 38 -7.24 -6.98 9.81
CA SER A 38 -6.72 -5.91 10.67
C SER A 38 -5.49 -6.33 11.48
N ASP A 39 -4.58 -7.07 10.85
CA ASP A 39 -3.42 -7.65 11.52
C ASP A 39 -2.39 -6.58 11.95
N PRO A 40 -1.90 -6.59 13.21
CA PRO A 40 -0.94 -5.60 13.70
C PRO A 40 0.44 -5.67 13.03
N GLY A 41 0.78 -6.78 12.36
CA GLY A 41 2.02 -6.96 11.58
C GLY A 41 2.00 -6.31 10.20
N LEU A 42 0.87 -5.72 9.78
CA LEU A 42 0.73 -5.06 8.49
C LEU A 42 1.80 -3.98 8.20
N PRO A 43 2.19 -3.09 9.15
CA PRO A 43 3.19 -2.05 8.88
C PRO A 43 4.57 -2.61 8.51
N GLU A 44 4.97 -3.72 9.12
CA GLU A 44 6.24 -4.40 8.82
C GLU A 44 6.20 -4.96 7.38
N GLN A 45 5.09 -5.59 7.01
CA GLN A 45 4.92 -6.15 5.67
C GLN A 45 4.89 -5.06 4.59
N VAL A 46 4.32 -3.89 4.87
CA VAL A 46 4.37 -2.72 3.97
C VAL A 46 5.80 -2.20 3.84
N THR A 47 6.56 -2.11 4.93
CA THR A 47 7.97 -1.69 4.90
C THR A 47 8.80 -2.64 4.04
N ARG A 48 8.59 -3.95 4.19
CA ARG A 48 9.24 -4.97 3.35
C ARG A 48 8.88 -4.82 1.87
N LEU A 49 7.61 -4.54 1.55
CA LEU A 49 7.18 -4.30 0.18
C LEU A 49 7.90 -3.08 -0.43
N VAL A 50 8.05 -1.98 0.31
CA VAL A 50 8.77 -0.79 -0.15
C VAL A 50 10.23 -1.13 -0.48
N ALA A 51 10.91 -1.89 0.40
CA ALA A 51 12.28 -2.32 0.14
C ALA A 51 12.40 -3.19 -1.13
N LEU A 52 11.51 -4.17 -1.31
CA LEU A 52 11.46 -5.01 -2.51
C LEU A 52 11.21 -4.19 -3.79
N GLN A 53 10.30 -3.21 -3.73
CA GLN A 53 10.04 -2.31 -4.87
C GLN A 53 11.24 -1.43 -5.21
N GLN A 54 11.98 -0.97 -4.19
CA GLN A 54 13.19 -0.19 -4.42
C GLN A 54 14.28 -1.01 -5.11
N GLN A 55 14.52 -2.25 -4.64
CA GLN A 55 15.46 -3.18 -5.29
C GLN A 55 15.06 -3.48 -6.73
N ALA A 56 13.78 -3.77 -6.98
CA ALA A 56 13.28 -4.02 -8.32
C ALA A 56 13.47 -2.82 -9.25
N ARG A 57 13.26 -1.59 -8.76
CA ARG A 57 13.47 -0.35 -9.55
C ARG A 57 14.92 -0.15 -9.96
N GLU A 58 15.87 -0.42 -9.07
CA GLU A 58 17.30 -0.28 -9.35
C GLU A 58 17.76 -1.26 -10.43
N GLU A 59 17.32 -2.51 -10.36
CA GLU A 59 17.64 -3.50 -11.39
C GLU A 59 16.90 -3.24 -12.71
N ASP A 60 15.65 -2.78 -12.65
CA ASP A 60 14.89 -2.41 -13.84
C ASP A 60 15.53 -1.24 -14.60
N GLN A 61 16.15 -0.28 -13.91
CA GLN A 61 16.91 0.78 -14.58
C GLN A 61 18.04 0.20 -15.44
N ARG A 62 18.76 -0.80 -14.93
CA ARG A 62 19.84 -1.47 -15.68
C ARG A 62 19.28 -2.28 -16.84
N LEU A 63 18.21 -3.04 -16.60
CA LEU A 63 17.54 -3.83 -17.64
C LEU A 63 17.02 -2.93 -18.77
N MET A 64 16.45 -1.76 -18.45
CA MET A 64 15.95 -0.81 -19.45
C MET A 64 17.05 -0.28 -20.37
N VAL A 65 18.28 -0.12 -19.88
CA VAL A 65 19.43 0.23 -20.73
C VAL A 65 19.73 -0.89 -21.73
N MET A 66 19.79 -2.14 -21.27
CA MET A 66 20.05 -3.30 -22.13
C MET A 66 18.94 -3.53 -23.17
N LEU A 67 17.68 -3.31 -22.78
CA LEU A 67 16.52 -3.45 -23.66
C LEU A 67 16.53 -2.45 -24.83
N ARG A 68 16.96 -1.21 -24.59
CA ARG A 68 17.08 -0.18 -25.64
C ARG A 68 18.11 -0.55 -26.70
N GLU A 69 19.12 -1.32 -26.34
CA GLU A 69 20.14 -1.79 -27.28
C GLU A 69 19.64 -2.96 -28.16
N HIS A 70 18.54 -3.62 -27.76
CA HIS A 70 18.03 -4.88 -28.36
C HIS A 70 16.59 -4.76 -28.90
N GLU A 71 16.17 -3.56 -29.31
CA GLU A 71 14.76 -3.20 -29.63
C GLU A 71 14.05 -4.09 -30.66
N ARG A 72 14.78 -4.73 -31.58
CA ARG A 72 14.18 -5.54 -32.65
C ARG A 72 13.96 -6.98 -32.17
N ASN A 73 12.74 -7.26 -31.71
CA ASN A 73 12.15 -8.58 -31.39
C ASN A 73 12.11 -9.02 -29.91
N ILE A 74 12.46 -8.17 -28.94
CA ILE A 74 12.33 -8.56 -27.53
C ILE A 74 10.88 -8.82 -27.10
N SER A 75 9.91 -8.14 -27.72
CA SER A 75 8.48 -8.24 -27.37
C SER A 75 7.85 -9.61 -27.65
N VAL A 76 8.45 -10.42 -28.52
CA VAL A 76 8.00 -11.79 -28.78
C VAL A 76 8.69 -12.82 -27.91
N HIS A 77 9.74 -12.42 -27.16
CA HIS A 77 10.48 -13.33 -26.30
C HIS A 77 9.63 -13.77 -25.08
N PRO A 78 9.58 -15.08 -24.75
CA PRO A 78 8.77 -15.59 -23.64
C PRO A 78 9.04 -14.91 -22.29
N LEU A 79 10.31 -14.73 -21.91
CA LEU A 79 10.67 -14.07 -20.64
C LEU A 79 10.18 -12.61 -20.58
N PHE A 80 10.25 -11.89 -21.70
CA PHE A 80 9.77 -10.51 -21.74
C PHE A 80 8.25 -10.47 -21.56
N ARG A 81 7.51 -11.38 -22.21
CA ARG A 81 6.05 -11.48 -22.01
C ARG A 81 5.68 -11.83 -20.58
N GLN A 82 6.34 -12.84 -19.99
CA GLN A 82 6.12 -13.24 -18.60
C GLN A 82 6.35 -12.07 -17.64
N ARG A 83 7.42 -11.28 -17.86
CA ARG A 83 7.67 -10.07 -17.09
C ARG A 83 6.54 -9.05 -17.23
N MET A 84 6.06 -8.81 -18.45
CA MET A 84 4.95 -7.88 -18.71
C MET A 84 3.64 -8.33 -18.05
N GLU A 85 3.36 -9.63 -18.03
CA GLU A 85 2.20 -10.21 -17.34
C GLU A 85 2.28 -9.97 -15.83
N LEU A 86 3.45 -10.22 -15.22
CA LEU A 86 3.67 -9.96 -13.79
C LEU A 86 3.54 -8.47 -13.44
N LEU A 87 4.08 -7.59 -14.27
CA LEU A 87 3.93 -6.14 -14.12
C LEU A 87 2.45 -5.71 -14.16
N ALA A 88 1.70 -6.23 -15.14
CA ALA A 88 0.28 -5.97 -15.26
C ALA A 88 -0.49 -6.44 -14.00
N GLU A 89 -0.13 -7.61 -13.46
CA GLU A 89 -0.76 -8.15 -12.27
C GLU A 89 -0.43 -7.34 -10.99
N VAL A 90 0.82 -6.89 -10.85
CA VAL A 90 1.22 -5.96 -9.77
C VAL A 90 0.45 -4.64 -9.86
N LEU A 91 0.29 -4.07 -11.05
CA LEU A 91 -0.51 -2.86 -11.26
C LEU A 91 -1.99 -3.10 -10.91
N ARG A 92 -2.54 -4.24 -11.32
CA ARG A 92 -3.93 -4.63 -11.01
C ARG A 92 -4.16 -4.71 -9.51
N LEU A 93 -3.28 -5.39 -8.77
CA LEU A 93 -3.41 -5.50 -7.31
C LEU A 93 -3.21 -4.15 -6.61
N ASN A 94 -2.32 -3.29 -7.10
CA ASN A 94 -2.20 -1.92 -6.56
C ASN A 94 -3.51 -1.15 -6.68
N HIS A 95 -4.17 -1.21 -7.85
CA HIS A 95 -5.48 -0.58 -8.03
C HIS A 95 -6.57 -1.16 -7.12
N LEU A 96 -6.46 -2.43 -6.70
CA LEU A 96 -7.40 -3.04 -5.77
C LEU A 96 -7.10 -2.72 -4.29
N LEU A 97 -5.83 -2.55 -3.93
CA LEU A 97 -5.42 -2.27 -2.56
C LEU A 97 -5.66 -0.80 -2.16
N LEU A 98 -5.44 0.15 -3.07
CA LEU A 98 -5.58 1.58 -2.78
C LEU A 98 -6.98 1.98 -2.26
N PRO A 99 -8.10 1.55 -2.88
CA PRO A 99 -9.43 1.86 -2.36
C PRO A 99 -9.68 1.30 -0.96
N LYS A 100 -9.19 0.08 -0.68
CA LYS A 100 -9.34 -0.55 0.65
C LYS A 100 -8.59 0.24 1.73
N ILE A 101 -7.37 0.66 1.43
CA ILE A 101 -6.55 1.48 2.33
C ILE A 101 -7.24 2.82 2.61
N ASN A 102 -7.71 3.50 1.56
CA ASN A 102 -8.40 4.79 1.70
C ASN A 102 -9.71 4.65 2.49
N GLY A 103 -10.45 3.55 2.29
CA GLY A 103 -11.65 3.23 3.05
C GLY A 103 -11.37 3.04 4.55
N MET A 104 -10.33 2.26 4.89
CA MET A 104 -9.91 2.07 6.30
C MET A 104 -9.47 3.39 6.93
N MET A 105 -8.72 4.23 6.21
CA MET A 105 -8.31 5.56 6.70
C MET A 105 -9.50 6.49 6.98
N ALA A 106 -10.52 6.47 6.12
CA ALA A 106 -11.75 7.23 6.32
C ALA A 106 -12.51 6.76 7.57
N LEU A 107 -12.62 5.44 7.76
CA LEU A 107 -13.24 4.84 8.95
C LEU A 107 -12.50 5.22 10.24
N ILE A 108 -11.18 5.06 10.27
CA ILE A 108 -10.35 5.45 11.43
C ILE A 108 -10.51 6.94 11.73
N SER A 109 -10.51 7.79 10.70
CA SER A 109 -10.68 9.25 10.87
C SER A 109 -12.05 9.61 11.44
N HIS A 110 -13.10 8.88 11.04
CA HIS A 110 -14.44 9.03 11.59
C HIS A 110 -14.50 8.60 13.06
N GLU A 111 -13.96 7.42 13.39
CA GLU A 111 -13.89 6.91 14.77
C GLU A 111 -13.10 7.85 15.69
N LEU A 112 -11.95 8.35 15.25
CA LEU A 112 -11.17 9.35 16.00
C LEU A 112 -11.94 10.65 16.22
N SER A 113 -12.70 11.09 15.22
CA SER A 113 -13.54 12.30 15.31
C SER A 113 -14.68 12.11 16.31
N ASP A 114 -15.32 10.94 16.32
CA ASP A 114 -16.42 10.63 17.22
C ASP A 114 -15.95 10.39 18.65
N LEU A 115 -14.78 9.77 18.86
CA LEU A 115 -14.13 9.70 20.17
C LEU A 115 -13.81 11.09 20.73
N LYS A 116 -13.33 12.00 19.88
CA LYS A 116 -13.04 13.39 20.27
C LYS A 116 -14.32 14.15 20.64
N LYS A 117 -15.41 13.97 19.89
CA LYS A 117 -16.73 14.54 20.21
C LYS A 117 -17.31 13.95 21.49
N GLY A 118 -17.23 12.63 21.69
CA GLY A 118 -17.68 11.96 22.91
C GLY A 118 -16.96 12.45 24.17
N ARG A 119 -15.63 12.64 24.09
CA ARG A 119 -14.86 13.30 25.16
C ARG A 119 -15.28 14.76 25.40
N SER A 120 -15.61 15.51 24.34
CA SER A 120 -16.12 16.88 24.45
C SER A 120 -17.51 16.94 25.11
N VAL A 121 -18.39 15.97 24.82
CA VAL A 121 -19.73 15.87 25.42
C VAL A 121 -19.64 15.49 26.90
N LEU A 122 -18.73 14.58 27.27
CA LEU A 122 -18.48 14.23 28.67
C LEU A 122 -17.80 15.35 29.47
N GLY A 123 -16.96 16.17 28.82
CA GLY A 123 -16.34 17.36 29.42
C GLY A 123 -17.32 18.53 29.63
N GLY A 124 -18.38 18.62 28.83
CA GLY A 124 -19.41 19.67 28.91
C GLY A 124 -20.41 19.51 30.06
N TYR A 125 -20.50 18.34 30.68
CA TYR A 125 -21.44 18.09 31.79
C TYR A 125 -21.00 18.70 33.15
N LYS A 126 -19.84 19.38 33.23
CA LYS A 126 -19.29 19.92 34.49
C LYS A 126 -19.38 21.44 34.68
N GLN A 127 -20.05 22.20 33.82
CA GLN A 127 -20.27 23.63 34.09
C GLN A 127 -21.74 24.01 33.90
N GLY A 128 -22.48 23.99 35.01
CA GLY A 128 -23.87 24.41 35.03
C GLY A 128 -24.59 24.41 36.38
N THR A 129 -23.90 24.32 37.53
CA THR A 129 -24.54 24.67 38.82
C THR A 129 -24.14 26.11 39.18
N HIS A 130 -24.79 27.06 38.51
CA HIS A 130 -24.79 28.45 38.93
C HIS A 130 -25.67 28.60 40.18
N ASN A 131 -25.17 28.16 41.34
CA ASN A 131 -25.78 28.47 42.63
C ASN A 131 -25.56 29.96 42.94
N GLN A 132 -26.41 30.83 42.38
CA GLN A 132 -26.64 32.16 42.95
C GLN A 132 -27.30 31.97 44.32
N GLY A 133 -26.49 31.94 45.36
CA GLY A 133 -26.96 32.11 46.73
C GLY A 133 -27.51 33.52 46.91
N ARG A 134 -28.80 33.71 46.62
CA ARG A 134 -29.56 34.88 47.04
C ARG A 134 -30.31 34.52 48.33
N ILE A 135 -29.72 34.88 49.47
CA ILE A 135 -30.39 34.80 50.77
C ILE A 135 -31.54 35.81 50.76
N ILE A 136 -32.78 35.32 50.71
CA ILE A 136 -33.98 36.12 50.98
C ILE A 136 -34.22 36.01 52.49
N ARG A 137 -33.90 37.06 53.25
CA ARG A 137 -34.41 37.20 54.62
C ARG A 137 -35.80 37.83 54.53
N SER A 138 -36.83 37.02 54.77
CA SER A 138 -38.18 37.48 55.04
C SER A 138 -38.33 37.79 56.54
N SER A 139 -38.97 38.91 56.83
CA SER A 139 -39.30 39.44 58.14
C SER A 139 -40.19 38.52 58.98
N ALA A 140 -39.95 38.50 60.29
CA ALA A 140 -40.96 38.43 61.36
C ALA A 140 -40.34 39.01 62.63
#